data_AF-A0A959Y243-F1
#
_entry.id   AF-A0A959Y243-F1
#
_cell.length_a   1.000
_cell.length_b   1.000
_cell.length_c   1.000
_cell.angle_alpha   90.00
_cell.angle_beta   90.00
_cell.angle_gamma   90.00
#
_symmetry.space_group_name_H-M   'P 1'
#
loop_
_entity.id
_entity.type
_entity.pdbx_description
1 polymer ?
#
loop_
_entity_poly.entity_id
_entity_poly.type
_entity_poly.pdbx_seq_one_letter_code
_entity_poly.pdbx_strand_id
1 'polypeptide(L)'
;RPVVRQDSDDMVFKTKREKYNAVIEEVVKLRDAGRPVLVGTTNVEVSELMSKMLNMRGIKHNVLNAKQHQREAEIVAHAGLPGTVTIATNMAGRGTDIKLGPGVKEAGGLAIVGTEKH
;
A
#
# COMPACT_ATOMS: atom_id res chain seq x y z
N ARG A 1 -11.51 -14.01 16.84
CA ARG A 1 -12.10 -12.63 16.81
C ARG A 1 -12.88 -12.49 15.52
N PRO A 2 -14.01 -11.76 15.48
CA PRO A 2 -14.76 -11.54 14.26
C PRO A 2 -13.94 -10.73 13.25
N VAL A 3 -14.14 -10.98 11.96
CA VAL A 3 -13.56 -10.20 10.87
C VAL A 3 -14.40 -8.94 10.69
N VAL A 4 -13.78 -7.77 10.86
CA VAL A 4 -14.44 -6.45 10.77
C VAL A 4 -13.86 -5.57 9.66
N ARG A 5 -13.10 -6.16 8.74
CA ARG A 5 -12.51 -5.46 7.59
C ARG A 5 -13.63 -4.99 6.68
N GLN A 6 -13.55 -3.74 6.24
CA GLN A 6 -14.44 -3.18 5.23
C GLN A 6 -13.83 -3.38 3.86
N ASP A 7 -14.48 -4.17 3.02
CA ASP A 7 -14.11 -4.39 1.63
C ASP A 7 -15.00 -3.52 0.75
N SER A 8 -14.40 -2.49 0.14
CA SER A 8 -15.10 -1.58 -0.76
C SER A 8 -15.26 -2.19 -2.15
N ASP A 9 -16.29 -1.74 -2.88
CA ASP A 9 -16.47 -2.09 -4.29
C ASP A 9 -15.31 -1.59 -5.16
N ASP A 10 -15.08 -2.27 -6.29
CA ASP A 10 -14.01 -1.90 -7.20
C ASP A 10 -14.29 -0.57 -7.91
N MET A 11 -13.23 0.24 -8.06
CA MET A 11 -13.26 1.42 -8.92
C MET A 11 -12.71 1.06 -10.30
N VAL A 12 -13.56 1.19 -11.34
CA VAL A 12 -13.19 0.90 -12.73
C VAL A 12 -12.93 2.20 -13.49
N PHE A 13 -11.76 2.31 -14.12
CA PHE A 13 -11.33 3.49 -14.86
C PHE A 13 -11.15 3.17 -16.34
N LYS A 14 -11.41 4.16 -17.20
CA LYS A 14 -11.30 4.00 -18.65
C LYS A 14 -9.85 3.83 -19.12
N THR A 15 -8.92 4.54 -18.49
CA THR A 15 -7.49 4.50 -18.85
C THR A 15 -6.60 4.13 -17.67
N LYS A 16 -5.43 3.55 -17.96
CA LYS A 16 -4.39 3.27 -16.94
C LYS A 16 -3.94 4.54 -16.22
N ARG A 17 -3.87 5.67 -16.94
CA ARG A 17 -3.44 6.97 -16.38
C ARG A 17 -4.41 7.46 -15.31
N GLU A 18 -5.71 7.44 -15.60
CA GLU A 18 -6.75 7.81 -14.63
C GLU A 18 -6.71 6.90 -13.42
N LYS A 19 -6.62 5.58 -13.64
CA LYS A 19 -6.50 4.58 -12.57
C LYS A 19 -5.34 4.90 -11.64
N TYR A 20 -4.15 5.11 -12.19
CA TYR A 20 -2.96 5.37 -11.38
C TYR A 20 -2.99 6.72 -10.66
N ASN A 21 -3.54 7.75 -11.29
CA ASN A 21 -3.77 9.02 -10.60
C ASN A 21 -4.71 8.85 -9.41
N ALA A 22 -5.83 8.14 -9.60
CA ALA A 22 -6.79 7.87 -8.53
C ALA A 22 -6.18 7.04 -7.39
N VAL A 23 -5.37 6.02 -7.72
CA VAL A 23 -4.61 5.24 -6.72
C VAL A 23 -3.72 6.16 -5.88
N ILE A 24 -2.95 7.03 -6.53
CA ILE A 24 -2.02 7.95 -5.82
C ILE A 24 -2.79 8.94 -4.96
N GLU A 25 -3.91 9.48 -5.45
CA GLU A 25 -4.76 10.39 -4.69
C GLU A 25 -5.36 9.74 -3.44
N GLU A 26 -5.83 8.50 -3.58
CA GLU A 26 -6.36 7.75 -2.44
C GLU A 26 -5.26 7.42 -1.43
N VAL A 27 -4.06 7.03 -1.89
CA VAL A 27 -2.89 6.80 -1.01
C VAL A 27 -2.55 8.06 -0.22
N VAL A 28 -2.50 9.23 -0.87
CA VAL A 28 -2.20 10.51 -0.22
C VAL A 28 -3.27 10.84 0.83
N LYS A 29 -4.55 10.75 0.45
CA LYS A 29 -5.68 11.03 1.35
C LYS A 29 -5.66 10.15 2.60
N LEU A 30 -5.45 8.85 2.44
CA LEU A 30 -5.39 7.90 3.55
C LEU A 30 -4.18 8.14 4.46
N ARG A 31 -3.02 8.38 3.85
CA ARG A 31 -1.77 8.69 4.56
C ARG A 31 -1.91 9.98 5.37
N ASP A 32 -2.52 11.01 4.80
CA ASP A 32 -2.72 12.31 5.48
C ASP A 32 -3.74 12.22 6.61
N ALA A 33 -4.67 11.26 6.54
CA ALA A 33 -5.52 10.86 7.66
C ALA A 33 -4.79 10.00 8.72
N GLY A 34 -3.47 9.78 8.59
CA GLY A 34 -2.65 9.01 9.52
C GLY A 34 -2.72 7.50 9.32
N ARG A 35 -3.43 7.00 8.30
CA ARG A 35 -3.54 5.56 8.04
C ARG A 35 -2.31 5.03 7.30
N PRO A 36 -1.78 3.87 7.69
CA PRO A 36 -0.84 3.15 6.84
C PRO A 36 -1.55 2.59 5.60
N VAL A 37 -0.81 2.54 4.49
CA VAL A 37 -1.31 2.07 3.19
C VAL A 37 -0.36 1.03 2.59
N LEU A 38 -0.92 -0.13 2.22
CA LEU A 38 -0.24 -1.16 1.43
C LEU A 38 -0.80 -1.17 0.01
N VAL A 39 0.03 -0.82 -0.97
CA VAL A 39 -0.31 -0.81 -2.40
C VAL A 39 0.15 -2.11 -3.04
N GLY A 40 -0.78 -2.93 -3.53
CA GLY A 40 -0.49 -4.19 -4.21
C GLY A 40 -0.42 -4.03 -5.72
N THR A 41 0.68 -4.47 -6.34
CA THR A 41 0.92 -4.45 -7.79
C THR A 41 1.21 -5.85 -8.33
N THR A 42 1.02 -6.03 -9.64
CA THR A 42 1.19 -7.31 -10.36
C THR A 42 2.60 -7.51 -10.94
N ASN A 43 3.37 -6.43 -11.10
CA ASN A 43 4.73 -6.51 -11.64
C ASN A 43 5.59 -5.33 -11.16
N VAL A 44 6.89 -5.48 -11.34
CA VAL A 44 7.89 -4.50 -10.89
C VAL A 44 7.74 -3.17 -11.63
N GLU A 45 7.37 -3.18 -12.92
CA GLU A 45 7.22 -1.95 -13.71
C GLU A 45 6.13 -1.04 -13.15
N VAL A 46 4.99 -1.61 -12.74
CA VAL A 46 3.91 -0.85 -12.09
C VAL A 46 4.37 -0.33 -10.72
N SER A 47 5.12 -1.13 -9.95
CA SER A 47 5.70 -0.68 -8.68
C SER A 47 6.63 0.51 -8.83
N GLU A 48 7.53 0.47 -9.80
CA GLU A 48 8.45 1.58 -10.10
C GLU A 48 7.70 2.83 -10.59
N LEU A 49 6.65 2.65 -11.40
CA LEU A 49 5.79 3.75 -11.81
C LEU A 49 5.09 4.40 -10.60
N MET A 50 4.49 3.60 -9.71
CA MET A 50 3.82 4.11 -8.50
C MET A 50 4.82 4.82 -7.59
N SER A 51 6.00 4.22 -7.40
CA SER A 51 7.12 4.80 -6.64
C SER A 51 7.51 6.18 -7.18
N LYS A 52 7.69 6.30 -8.50
CA LYS A 52 7.99 7.58 -9.16
C LYS A 52 6.89 8.62 -8.92
N MET A 53 5.62 8.24 -9.04
CA MET A 53 4.50 9.15 -8.82
C MET A 53 4.40 9.62 -7.36
N LEU A 54 4.65 8.74 -6.39
CA LEU A 54 4.71 9.10 -4.96
C LEU A 54 5.89 10.03 -4.66
N ASN A 55 7.07 9.76 -5.25
CA ASN A 55 8.25 10.62 -5.12
C ASN A 55 7.99 12.03 -5.67
N MET A 56 7.29 12.15 -6.80
CA MET A 56 6.90 13.45 -7.37
C MET A 56 5.98 14.26 -6.44
N ARG A 57 5.22 13.59 -5.57
CA ARG A 57 4.38 14.23 -4.53
C ARG A 57 5.09 14.37 -3.18
N GLY A 58 6.38 14.03 -3.08
CA GLY A 58 7.16 14.09 -1.84
C GLY A 58 6.75 13.04 -0.78
N ILE A 59 6.06 11.98 -1.18
CA ILE A 59 5.59 10.94 -0.26
C ILE A 59 6.67 9.88 -0.08
N LYS A 60 7.19 9.79 1.16
CA LYS A 60 8.09 8.71 1.57
C LYS A 60 7.33 7.37 1.53
N HIS A 61 7.93 6.37 0.90
CA HIS A 61 7.37 5.05 0.77
C HIS A 61 8.47 3.99 0.65
N ASN A 62 8.09 2.73 0.83
CA ASN A 62 8.96 1.57 0.62
C ASN A 62 8.45 0.73 -0.56
N VAL A 63 9.35 0.02 -1.24
CA VAL A 63 9.00 -0.90 -2.34
C VAL A 63 9.54 -2.30 -2.04
N LEU A 64 8.65 -3.29 -2.12
CA LEU A 64 8.95 -4.72 -1.93
C LEU A 64 8.83 -5.43 -3.27
N ASN A 65 9.92 -6.05 -3.73
CA ASN A 65 10.02 -6.66 -5.05
C ASN A 65 10.28 -8.18 -5.01
N ALA A 66 10.10 -8.82 -3.84
CA ALA A 66 10.33 -10.25 -3.60
C ALA A 66 11.77 -10.71 -3.90
N LYS A 67 12.76 -9.82 -3.78
CA LYS A 67 14.17 -10.12 -4.07
C LYS A 67 15.00 -10.37 -2.81
N GLN A 68 14.64 -9.75 -1.68
CA GLN A 68 15.44 -9.80 -0.44
C GLN A 68 14.56 -10.08 0.77
N HIS A 69 14.18 -11.34 0.98
CA HIS A 69 13.18 -11.73 1.98
C HIS A 69 13.46 -11.22 3.40
N GLN A 70 14.72 -11.25 3.87
CA GLN A 70 15.06 -10.82 5.23
C GLN A 70 14.87 -9.30 5.43
N ARG A 71 15.31 -8.49 4.47
CA ARG A 71 15.13 -7.03 4.50
C ARG A 71 13.67 -6.64 4.28
N GLU A 72 12.97 -7.37 3.42
CA GLU A 72 11.55 -7.15 3.18
C GLU A 72 10.72 -7.43 4.44
N ALA A 73 11.05 -8.45 5.22
CA ALA A 73 10.39 -8.74 6.49
C ALA A 73 10.48 -7.56 7.48
N GLU A 74 11.65 -6.91 7.57
CA GLU A 74 11.82 -5.71 8.40
C GLU A 74 10.93 -4.56 7.92
N ILE A 75 10.85 -4.32 6.61
CA ILE A 75 9.98 -3.28 6.04
C ILE A 75 8.51 -3.60 6.32
N VAL A 76 8.09 -4.86 6.13
CA VAL A 76 6.71 -5.31 6.37
C VAL A 76 6.33 -5.13 7.85
N ALA A 77 7.23 -5.40 8.78
CA ALA A 77 7.00 -5.19 10.20
C ALA A 77 6.68 -3.73 10.56
N HIS A 78 7.21 -2.77 9.78
CA HIS A 78 6.95 -1.33 9.96
C HIS A 78 5.79 -0.82 9.11
N ALA A 79 5.25 -1.62 8.18
CA ALA A 79 4.18 -1.20 7.26
C ALA A 79 2.88 -0.81 7.98
N GLY A 80 2.68 -1.27 9.22
CA GLY A 80 1.51 -0.94 10.03
C GLY A 80 1.65 0.31 10.90
N LEU A 81 2.72 1.10 10.76
CA LEU A 81 2.91 2.36 11.49
C LEU A 81 2.14 3.52 10.84
N PRO A 82 1.65 4.51 11.62
CA PRO A 82 0.88 5.63 11.10
C PRO A 82 1.56 6.33 9.91
N GLY A 83 0.78 6.62 8.86
CA GLY A 83 1.23 7.34 7.67
C GLY A 83 2.30 6.64 6.82
N THR A 84 2.60 5.36 7.09
CA THR A 84 3.57 4.58 6.31
C THR A 84 2.93 4.08 5.01
N VAL A 85 3.63 4.25 3.89
CA VAL A 85 3.21 3.77 2.58
C VAL A 85 4.17 2.68 2.10
N THR A 86 3.64 1.52 1.74
CA THR A 86 4.43 0.38 1.26
C THR A 86 3.84 -0.13 -0.05
N ILE A 87 4.66 -0.30 -1.08
CA ILE A 87 4.29 -0.91 -2.36
C ILE A 87 4.80 -2.35 -2.36
N ALA A 88 3.95 -3.32 -2.68
CA ALA A 88 4.29 -4.74 -2.73
C ALA A 88 3.95 -5.36 -4.08
N THR A 89 4.98 -5.87 -4.76
CA THR A 89 4.86 -6.58 -6.04
C THR A 89 4.55 -8.06 -5.82
N ASN A 90 3.52 -8.62 -6.46
CA ASN A 90 3.19 -10.06 -6.43
C ASN A 90 3.25 -10.69 -5.03
N MET A 91 2.58 -10.06 -4.06
CA MET A 91 2.56 -10.52 -2.66
C MET A 91 3.95 -10.54 -1.99
N ALA A 92 4.88 -9.68 -2.41
CA ALA A 92 6.14 -9.48 -1.71
C ALA A 92 5.90 -9.18 -0.22
N GLY A 93 6.72 -9.78 0.65
CA GLY A 93 6.47 -9.78 2.09
C GLY A 93 5.52 -10.87 2.60
N ARG A 94 5.10 -11.81 1.74
CA ARG A 94 4.28 -12.97 2.14
C ARG A 94 4.89 -13.70 3.34
N GLY A 95 4.05 -14.02 4.32
CA GLY A 95 4.43 -14.76 5.52
C GLY A 95 4.90 -13.91 6.69
N THR A 96 4.99 -12.58 6.53
CA THR A 96 5.27 -11.64 7.62
C THR A 96 3.99 -10.91 8.03
N ASP A 97 3.69 -10.90 9.32
CA ASP A 97 2.50 -10.24 9.87
C ASP A 97 2.68 -8.72 9.96
N ILE A 98 1.66 -7.95 9.57
CA ILE A 98 1.66 -6.49 9.67
C ILE A 98 0.89 -6.08 10.92
N LYS A 99 1.63 -5.77 11.98
CA LYS A 99 1.05 -5.30 13.24
C LYS A 99 0.74 -3.81 13.17
N LEU A 100 -0.46 -3.43 13.60
CA LEU A 100 -0.87 -2.03 13.63
C LEU A 100 -0.20 -1.31 14.80
N GLY A 101 0.45 -0.19 14.49
CA GLY A 101 1.03 0.71 15.49
C GLY A 101 -0.02 1.48 16.29
N PRO A 102 0.41 2.25 17.31
CA PRO A 102 -0.48 3.11 18.10
C PRO A 102 -1.23 4.12 17.23
N GLY A 103 -2.51 4.38 17.52
CA GLY A 103 -3.32 5.37 16.79
C GLY A 103 -3.86 4.91 15.43
N VAL A 104 -3.36 3.78 14.90
CA VAL A 104 -3.75 3.30 13.56
C VAL A 104 -5.15 2.72 13.53
N LYS A 105 -5.58 2.06 14.62
CA LYS A 105 -6.93 1.47 14.68
C LYS A 105 -8.00 2.56 14.66
N GLU A 106 -7.75 3.64 15.39
CA GLU A 106 -8.58 4.83 15.47
C GLU A 106 -8.64 5.56 14.13
N ALA A 107 -7.53 5.57 13.37
CA ALA A 107 -7.49 6.11 12.02
C ALA A 107 -8.23 5.21 10.99
N GLY A 108 -8.67 4.00 11.34
CA GLY A 108 -9.38 3.07 10.44
C GLY A 108 -8.56 1.86 10.01
N GLY A 109 -7.45 1.58 10.66
CA GLY A 109 -6.59 0.41 10.39
C GLY A 109 -5.72 0.57 9.14
N LEU A 110 -5.02 -0.52 8.79
CA LEU A 110 -4.24 -0.63 7.56
C LEU A 110 -5.18 -0.62 6.34
N ALA A 111 -4.94 0.30 5.41
CA ALA A 111 -5.63 0.31 4.13
C ALA A 111 -4.89 -0.53 3.09
N ILE A 112 -5.64 -1.32 2.31
CA ILE A 112 -5.11 -2.12 1.21
C ILE A 112 -5.63 -1.53 -0.10
N VAL A 113 -4.71 -1.19 -1.01
CA VAL A 113 -5.04 -0.62 -2.31
C VAL A 113 -4.47 -1.53 -3.40
N GLY A 114 -5.34 -2.27 -4.09
CA GLY A 114 -4.95 -3.08 -5.25
C GLY A 114 -4.93 -2.25 -6.52
N THR A 115 -3.86 -2.30 -7.31
CA THR A 115 -3.81 -1.58 -8.59
C THR A 115 -4.49 -2.34 -9.72
N GLU A 116 -4.67 -3.65 -9.58
CA GLU A 116 -5.23 -4.59 -10.55
C GLU A 116 -5.84 -5.81 -9.84
N LYS A 117 -6.78 -6.50 -10.51
CA LYS A 117 -7.27 -7.81 -10.08
C LYS A 117 -6.37 -8.92 -10.62
N HIS A 118 -6.20 -9.97 -9.82
CA HIS A 118 -5.58 -11.24 -10.23
C HIS A 118 -6.66 -12.22 -10.67
#